data_AF-A0A3S4UA76-F1
#
_entry.id   AF-A0A3S4UA76-F1
#
_cell.length_a   1.000
_cell.length_b   1.000
_cell.length_c   1.000
_cell.angle_alpha   90.00
_cell.angle_beta   90.00
_cell.angle_gamma   90.00
#
_symmetry.space_group_name_H-M   'P 1'
#
loop_
_entity.id
_entity.type
_entity.pdbx_description
1 polymer ?
#
loop_
_entity_poly.entity_id
_entity_poly.type
_entity_poly.pdbx_seq_one_letter_code
_entity_poly.pdbx_strand_id
1 'polypeptide(L)'
;MKFYHQIRKTLGSAELKKEWNELKGNSDLLDEIGTAFSLYKTDDDICRYLEGKLPERVLNALLENLNFDKFIQLSLKALHQILPLMLQGQRYDEAVSAIYGDHYGKNRQKQPACCRLFLPMKSEILWYYAP
;
A
#
# COMPACT_ATOMS: atom_id res chain seq x y z
N MET A 1 -4.97 17.78 -5.58
CA MET A 1 -4.23 16.51 -5.86
C MET A 1 -2.98 16.80 -6.69
N LYS A 2 -1.78 16.90 -6.09
CA LYS A 2 -0.56 17.31 -6.84
C LYS A 2 -0.13 16.29 -7.90
N PHE A 3 -0.03 15.02 -7.52
CA PHE A 3 0.36 13.91 -8.39
C PHE A 3 -0.53 13.79 -9.63
N TYR A 4 -1.84 13.68 -9.41
CA TYR A 4 -2.84 13.59 -10.47
C TYR A 4 -2.76 14.76 -11.48
N HIS A 5 -2.60 15.99 -11.00
CA HIS A 5 -2.50 17.15 -11.89
C HIS A 5 -1.20 17.20 -12.68
N GLN A 6 -0.09 16.72 -12.10
CA GLN A 6 1.18 16.62 -12.82
C GLN A 6 1.07 15.60 -13.95
N ILE A 7 0.61 14.37 -13.69
CA ILE A 7 0.42 13.35 -14.74
C ILE A 7 -0.55 13.84 -15.83
N ARG A 8 -1.66 14.46 -15.44
CA ARG A 8 -2.60 15.02 -16.42
C ARG A 8 -1.97 16.12 -17.28
N LYS A 9 -1.09 16.95 -16.69
CA LYS A 9 -0.42 18.03 -17.41
C LYS A 9 0.62 17.48 -18.39
N THR A 10 1.44 16.52 -17.97
CA THR A 10 2.47 15.93 -18.82
C THR A 10 1.87 15.22 -20.04
N LEU A 11 0.84 14.41 -19.83
CA LEU A 11 0.15 13.70 -20.92
C LEU A 11 -0.70 14.63 -21.79
N GLY A 12 -1.21 15.72 -21.22
CA GLY A 12 -1.90 16.77 -21.97
C GLY A 12 -0.98 17.53 -22.92
N SER A 13 0.27 17.75 -22.52
CA SER A 13 1.31 18.40 -23.33
C SER A 13 1.88 17.48 -24.41
N ALA A 14 1.92 16.17 -24.19
CA ALA A 14 2.42 15.18 -25.13
C ALA A 14 1.37 14.68 -26.16
N GLU A 15 0.20 15.31 -26.26
CA GLU A 15 -0.96 14.89 -27.08
C GLU A 15 -1.50 13.46 -26.82
N LEU A 16 -1.06 12.81 -25.73
CA LEU A 16 -1.43 11.45 -25.32
C LEU A 16 -2.74 11.41 -24.51
N LYS A 17 -3.73 12.23 -24.88
CA LYS A 17 -5.00 12.35 -24.14
C LYS A 17 -5.83 11.06 -24.12
N LYS A 18 -5.69 10.20 -25.13
CA LYS A 18 -6.38 8.91 -25.22
C LYS A 18 -5.88 7.94 -24.14
N GLU A 19 -4.56 7.75 -24.08
CA GLU A 19 -3.88 6.93 -23.06
C GLU A 19 -4.22 7.40 -21.64
N TRP A 20 -4.27 8.72 -21.42
CA TRP A 20 -4.66 9.28 -20.12
C TRP A 20 -6.09 8.90 -19.71
N ASN A 21 -7.04 8.88 -20.65
CA ASN A 21 -8.43 8.54 -20.33
C ASN A 21 -8.56 7.08 -19.90
N GLU A 22 -7.76 6.18 -20.47
CA GLU A 22 -7.69 4.78 -20.09
C GLU A 22 -6.99 4.61 -18.74
N LEU A 23 -5.86 5.30 -18.54
CA LEU A 23 -5.09 5.25 -17.30
C LEU A 23 -5.85 5.82 -16.10
N LYS A 24 -6.64 6.87 -16.30
CA LYS A 24 -7.42 7.52 -15.22
C LYS A 24 -8.40 6.56 -14.53
N GLY A 25 -8.90 5.55 -15.23
CA GLY A 25 -9.81 4.55 -14.67
C GLY A 25 -9.12 3.54 -13.75
N ASN A 26 -7.80 3.36 -13.92
CA ASN A 26 -7.02 2.32 -13.27
C ASN A 26 -6.22 2.92 -12.10
N SER A 27 -6.83 2.94 -10.90
CA SER A 27 -6.16 3.42 -9.68
C SER A 27 -4.89 2.64 -9.38
N ASP A 28 -4.89 1.33 -9.59
CA ASP A 28 -3.74 0.46 -9.28
C ASP A 28 -2.51 0.81 -10.14
N LEU A 29 -2.72 1.07 -11.44
CA LEU A 29 -1.63 1.48 -12.33
C LEU A 29 -1.05 2.84 -11.91
N LEU A 30 -1.89 3.78 -11.45
CA LEU A 30 -1.42 5.07 -10.95
C LEU A 30 -0.57 4.91 -9.68
N ASP A 31 -0.98 4.02 -8.77
CA ASP A 31 -0.23 3.71 -7.55
C ASP A 31 1.12 3.04 -7.88
N GLU A 32 1.15 2.14 -8.87
CA GLU A 32 2.38 1.51 -9.34
C GLU A 32 3.35 2.51 -9.96
N ILE A 33 2.86 3.42 -10.81
CA ILE A 33 3.67 4.51 -11.37
C ILE A 33 4.23 5.37 -10.23
N GLY A 34 3.39 5.78 -9.28
CA GLY A 34 3.84 6.57 -8.13
C GLY A 34 4.91 5.87 -7.30
N THR A 35 4.76 4.56 -7.13
CA THR A 35 5.73 3.72 -6.41
C THR A 35 7.05 3.60 -7.16
N ALA A 36 7.02 3.36 -8.47
CA ALA A 36 8.21 3.26 -9.32
C ALA A 36 9.04 4.55 -9.26
N PHE A 37 8.40 5.69 -9.48
CA PHE A 37 9.10 6.99 -9.48
C PHE A 37 9.58 7.43 -8.09
N SER A 38 9.01 6.90 -7.01
CA SER A 38 9.46 7.23 -5.65
C SER A 38 10.57 6.29 -5.17
N LEU A 39 10.60 5.04 -5.63
CA LEU A 39 11.61 4.04 -5.25
C LEU A 39 12.88 4.13 -6.09
N TYR A 40 12.74 4.32 -7.41
CA TYR A 40 13.84 4.34 -8.35
C TYR A 40 14.20 5.78 -8.73
N LYS A 41 15.50 6.05 -8.88
CA LYS A 41 16.04 7.37 -9.26
C LYS A 41 16.65 7.39 -10.67
N THR A 42 16.81 6.22 -11.26
CA THR A 42 17.45 5.95 -12.54
C THR A 42 16.37 5.65 -13.56
N ASP A 43 16.43 6.34 -14.70
CA ASP A 43 15.45 6.21 -15.77
C ASP A 43 15.37 4.77 -16.28
N ASP A 44 16.50 4.07 -16.38
CA ASP A 44 16.56 2.66 -16.78
C ASP A 44 15.77 1.72 -15.86
N ASP A 45 15.84 1.92 -14.54
CA ASP A 45 15.15 1.06 -13.58
C ASP A 45 13.64 1.35 -13.55
N ILE A 46 13.27 2.62 -13.72
CA ILE A 46 11.87 3.04 -13.89
C ILE A 46 11.30 2.43 -15.18
N CYS A 47 12.05 2.49 -16.27
CA CYS A 47 11.67 1.90 -17.55
C CYS A 47 11.43 0.40 -17.43
N ARG A 48 12.38 -0.33 -16.85
CA ARG A 48 12.26 -1.79 -16.65
C ARG A 48 11.09 -2.17 -15.76
N TYR A 49 10.79 -1.40 -14.73
CA TYR A 49 9.67 -1.67 -13.83
C TYR A 49 8.31 -1.43 -14.49
N LEU A 50 8.23 -0.45 -15.39
CA LEU A 50 7.01 -0.07 -16.11
C LEU A 50 6.89 -0.70 -17.50
N GLU A 51 7.90 -1.48 -17.91
CA GLU A 51 7.93 -2.19 -19.18
C GLU A 51 6.75 -3.17 -19.27
N GLY A 52 5.96 -3.07 -20.35
CA GLY A 52 4.77 -3.90 -20.56
C GLY A 52 3.49 -3.42 -19.87
N LYS A 53 3.55 -2.39 -19.02
CA LYS A 53 2.36 -1.81 -18.36
C LYS A 53 1.85 -0.55 -19.05
N LEU A 54 2.75 0.23 -19.64
CA LEU A 54 2.43 1.46 -20.38
C LEU A 54 3.17 1.50 -21.72
N PRO A 55 2.63 2.20 -22.72
CA PRO A 55 3.37 2.45 -23.96
C PRO A 55 4.59 3.35 -23.70
N GLU A 56 5.70 3.07 -24.37
CA GLU A 56 6.98 3.79 -24.20
C GLU A 56 6.86 5.30 -24.39
N ARG A 57 5.95 5.76 -25.26
CA ARG A 57 5.69 7.19 -25.49
C ARG A 57 5.19 7.89 -24.23
N VAL A 58 4.33 7.22 -23.47
CA VAL A 58 3.81 7.73 -22.20
C VAL A 58 4.91 7.72 -21.15
N LEU A 59 5.69 6.63 -21.08
CA LEU A 59 6.81 6.49 -20.15
C LEU A 59 7.86 7.59 -20.31
N ASN A 60 8.29 7.88 -21.55
CA ASN A 60 9.26 8.94 -21.84
C ASN A 60 8.75 10.33 -21.41
N ALA A 61 7.48 10.64 -21.71
CA ALA A 61 6.87 11.91 -21.30
C ALA A 61 6.75 12.06 -19.77
N LEU A 62 6.56 10.94 -19.07
CA LEU A 62 6.51 10.89 -17.61
C LEU A 62 7.92 11.11 -17.01
N LEU A 63 8.96 10.48 -17.55
CA LEU A 63 10.34 10.62 -17.08
C LEU A 63 10.84 12.07 -17.17
N GLU A 64 10.54 12.78 -18.26
CA GLU A 64 11.01 14.16 -18.46
C GLU A 64 10.42 15.16 -17.46
N ASN A 65 9.23 14.87 -16.90
CA ASN A 65 8.44 15.87 -16.18
C ASN A 65 8.04 15.46 -14.76
N LEU A 66 8.37 14.24 -14.31
CA LEU A 66 8.03 13.75 -12.98
C LEU A 66 9.28 13.51 -12.15
N ASN A 67 9.28 14.08 -10.95
CA ASN A 67 10.28 13.80 -9.94
C ASN A 67 9.59 13.75 -8.57
N PHE A 68 9.65 12.60 -7.90
CA PHE A 68 9.02 12.37 -6.61
C PHE A 68 10.06 11.87 -5.60
N ASP A 69 9.95 12.38 -4.38
CA ASP A 69 10.90 12.10 -3.30
C ASP A 69 10.21 11.82 -1.95
N LYS A 70 8.87 11.88 -1.90
CA LYS A 70 8.12 11.83 -0.64
C LYS A 70 7.13 10.67 -0.62
N PHE A 71 7.23 9.89 0.45
CA PHE A 71 6.27 8.85 0.82
C PHE A 71 5.39 9.32 1.98
N ILE A 72 4.17 8.77 2.05
CA ILE A 72 3.30 8.91 3.23
C ILE A 72 3.69 7.84 4.27
N GLN A 73 3.32 8.06 5.53
CA GLN A 73 3.59 7.12 6.64
C GLN A 73 2.67 5.89 6.66
N LEU A 74 1.90 5.67 5.60
CA LEU A 74 0.90 4.62 5.50
C LEU A 74 1.20 3.75 4.29
N SER A 75 1.11 2.43 4.46
CA SER A 75 1.28 1.50 3.32
C SER A 75 0.09 1.59 2.35
N LEU A 76 0.32 1.31 1.06
CA LEU A 76 -0.75 1.23 0.05
C LEU A 76 -1.83 0.21 0.44
N LYS A 77 -1.42 -0.94 1.00
CA LYS A 77 -2.35 -1.97 1.48
C LYS A 77 -3.30 -1.46 2.57
N ALA A 78 -2.81 -0.61 3.46
CA ALA A 78 -3.64 0.00 4.50
C ALA A 78 -4.57 1.06 3.90
N LEU A 79 -4.05 1.88 2.97
CA LEU A 79 -4.84 2.90 2.28
C LEU A 79 -6.05 2.28 1.56
N HIS A 80 -5.85 1.21 0.81
CA HIS A 80 -6.92 0.52 0.07
C HIS A 80 -8.02 -0.06 0.98
N GLN A 81 -7.69 -0.42 2.22
CA GLN A 81 -8.67 -0.92 3.19
C GLN A 81 -9.41 0.22 3.91
N ILE A 82 -8.69 1.30 4.24
CA ILE A 82 -9.23 2.44 4.99
C ILE A 82 -10.11 3.34 4.09
N LEU A 83 -9.74 3.52 2.82
CA LEU A 83 -10.45 4.43 1.90
C LEU A 83 -11.94 4.07 1.71
N PRO A 84 -12.35 2.80 1.50
CA PRO A 84 -13.76 2.43 1.41
C PRO A 84 -14.59 2.84 2.63
N LEU A 85 -14.01 2.70 3.84
CA LEU A 85 -14.67 3.06 5.10
C LEU A 85 -14.80 4.58 5.25
N MET A 86 -13.74 5.32 4.89
CA MET A 86 -13.77 6.78 4.88
C MET A 86 -14.73 7.35 3.83
N LEU A 87 -14.86 6.70 2.67
CA LEU A 87 -15.83 7.08 1.63
C LEU A 87 -17.28 6.92 2.11
N GLN A 88 -17.53 6.02 3.06
CA GLN A 88 -18.84 5.84 3.71
C GLN A 88 -19.10 6.88 4.82
N GLY A 89 -18.16 7.82 5.05
CA GLY A 89 -18.29 8.88 6.04
C GLY A 89 -17.75 8.54 7.43
N GLN A 90 -17.10 7.39 7.61
CA GLN A 90 -16.46 7.05 8.88
C GLN A 90 -15.23 7.92 9.13
N ARG A 91 -14.94 8.21 10.41
CA ARG A 91 -13.71 8.92 10.78
C ARG A 91 -12.50 8.02 10.57
N TYR A 92 -11.34 8.62 10.35
CA TYR A 92 -10.08 7.87 10.18
C TYR A 92 -9.84 6.91 11.36
N ASP A 93 -9.95 7.39 12.60
CA ASP A 93 -9.74 6.57 13.80
C ASP A 93 -10.63 5.33 13.83
N GLU A 94 -11.90 5.48 13.43
CA GLU A 94 -12.89 4.39 13.38
C GLU A 94 -12.56 3.39 12.27
N ALA A 95 -12.18 3.89 11.10
CA ALA A 95 -11.83 3.05 9.95
C ALA A 95 -10.58 2.21 10.24
N VAL A 96 -9.54 2.83 10.83
CA VAL A 96 -8.37 2.06 11.25
C VAL A 96 -8.80 1.04 12.32
N SER A 97 -9.65 1.42 13.29
CA SER A 97 -10.06 0.55 14.43
C SER A 97 -10.80 -0.67 13.95
N ALA A 98 -11.66 -0.50 12.95
CA ALA A 98 -12.39 -1.57 12.31
C ALA A 98 -11.48 -2.58 11.60
N ILE A 99 -10.35 -2.14 11.02
CA ILE A 99 -9.45 -2.99 10.22
C ILE A 99 -8.35 -3.63 11.07
N TYR A 100 -7.69 -2.83 11.90
CA TYR A 100 -6.46 -3.22 12.60
C TYR A 100 -6.63 -3.41 14.11
N GLY A 101 -7.80 -3.11 14.70
CA GLY A 101 -8.00 -3.12 16.15
C GLY A 101 -7.24 -1.97 16.84
N ASP A 102 -6.84 -2.07 18.10
CA ASP A 102 -6.19 -0.95 18.81
C ASP A 102 -4.88 -0.48 18.12
N HIS A 103 -4.88 0.76 17.61
CA HIS A 103 -3.74 1.41 16.90
C HIS A 103 -2.62 1.87 17.81
N TYR A 104 -2.83 1.78 19.13
CA TYR A 104 -1.76 2.03 20.06
C TYR A 104 -0.78 0.88 19.92
N GLY A 105 0.36 1.18 19.28
CA GLY A 105 1.41 0.25 18.94
C GLY A 105 1.62 -0.78 20.05
N LYS A 106 1.89 -2.00 19.61
CA LYS A 106 2.31 -3.15 20.41
C LYS A 106 3.47 -2.72 21.32
N ASN A 107 3.16 -2.07 22.44
CA ASN A 107 4.07 -1.88 23.53
C ASN A 107 4.45 -3.30 23.92
N ARG A 108 5.76 -3.57 23.84
CA ARG A 108 6.37 -4.80 24.35
C ARG A 108 5.63 -5.22 25.61
N GLN A 109 5.18 -6.46 25.61
CA GLN A 109 4.58 -7.13 26.76
C GLN A 109 5.41 -6.81 28.02
N LYS A 110 4.98 -5.82 28.81
CA LYS A 110 5.09 -5.94 30.26
C LYS A 110 3.85 -6.71 30.65
N GLN A 111 4.04 -8.01 30.89
CA GLN A 111 3.03 -8.86 31.51
C GLN A 111 2.46 -8.11 32.73
N PRO A 112 1.17 -7.74 32.75
CA PRO A 112 0.51 -7.57 34.03
C PRO A 112 0.28 -8.98 34.57
N ALA A 113 0.88 -9.25 35.72
CA ALA A 113 0.60 -10.43 36.52
C ALA A 113 -0.88 -10.43 36.93
N CYS A 114 -1.76 -10.99 36.11
CA CYS A 114 -3.06 -11.51 36.51
C CYS A 114 -3.65 -12.31 35.34
N CYS A 115 -4.47 -13.31 35.63
CA CYS A 115 -5.07 -14.26 34.67
C CYS A 115 -4.12 -15.39 34.24
N ARG A 116 -3.78 -16.21 35.25
CA ARG A 116 -3.54 -17.65 35.11
C ARG A 116 -4.76 -18.29 34.43
N LEU A 117 -4.77 -18.31 33.10
CA LEU A 117 -5.70 -19.17 32.35
C LEU A 117 -5.23 -20.61 32.52
N PHE A 118 -5.81 -21.21 33.56
CA PHE A 118 -5.99 -22.65 33.69
C PHE A 118 -6.82 -23.13 32.50
N LEU A 119 -6.18 -23.82 31.56
CA LEU A 119 -6.86 -24.69 30.62
C LEU A 119 -6.17 -26.06 30.71
N PRO A 120 -6.87 -27.10 31.20
CA PRO A 120 -6.33 -28.44 31.28
C PRO A 120 -6.32 -29.07 29.89
N MET A 121 -5.13 -29.30 29.34
CA MET A 121 -4.94 -30.27 28.26
C MET A 121 -4.87 -31.66 28.90
N LYS A 122 -5.97 -32.41 28.79
CA LYS A 122 -5.93 -33.87 28.86
C LYS A 122 -5.01 -34.37 27.75
N SER A 123 -3.95 -35.08 28.15
CA SER A 123 -3.32 -36.07 27.31
C SER A 123 -2.88 -37.23 28.21
N GLU A 124 -3.81 -38.16 28.42
CA GLU A 124 -3.46 -39.55 28.72
C GLU A 124 -2.59 -40.07 27.58
N ILE A 125 -1.29 -40.24 27.85
CA ILE A 125 -0.44 -41.10 27.05
C ILE A 125 0.24 -42.04 28.03
N LEU A 126 -0.34 -43.25 28.08
CA LEU A 126 0.27 -44.48 28.53
C LEU A 126 1.71 -44.59 28.01
N TRP A 127 2.68 -44.68 28.92
CA TRP A 127 3.87 -45.51 28.66
C TRP A 127 4.27 -46.28 29.92
N TYR A 128 4.05 -47.57 29.77
CA TYR A 128 4.61 -48.73 30.45
C TYR A 128 6.15 -48.68 30.41
N TYR A 129 6.86 -48.83 31.54
CA TYR A 129 8.11 -49.58 31.58
C TYR A 129 8.57 -49.90 33.02
N ALA A 130 8.58 -51.20 33.34
CA ALA A 130 9.25 -51.83 34.47
C ALA A 130 10.76 -51.95 34.21
N PRO A 131 11.58 -52.17 35.25
CA PRO A 131 12.11 -53.53 35.42
C PRO A 131 11.77 -54.16 36.77
#